data_AF-A0A5C8NG17-F1
#
_entry.id   AF-A0A5C8NG17-F1
#
_cell.length_a   1.000
_cell.length_b   1.000
_cell.length_c   1.000
_cell.angle_alpha   90.00
_cell.angle_beta   90.00
_cell.angle_gamma   90.00
#
_symmetry.space_group_name_H-M   'P 1'
#
loop_
_entity.id
_entity.type
_entity.pdbx_description
1 polymer ?
#
loop_
_entity_poly.entity_id
_entity_poly.type
_entity_poly.pdbx_seq_one_letter_code
_entity_poly.pdbx_strand_id
1 'polypeptide(L)'
;MADRRVVVGSTATDEGASDRAAAEARRRRDAGQEVVLLGHGLDVEHLARAAVAEDAAEVVVLGSAAEADTLRAWLAEHAFPGVSVHHAPV
;
A
#
# COMPACT_ATOMS: atom_id res chain seq x y z
N MET A 1 15.81 -14.92 -6.16
CA MET A 1 15.36 -13.55 -6.40
C MET A 1 14.47 -13.21 -5.23
N ALA A 2 14.71 -12.10 -4.52
CA ALA A 2 13.83 -11.71 -3.41
C ALA A 2 12.43 -11.51 -3.99
N ASP A 3 11.45 -12.25 -3.47
CA ASP A 3 10.06 -12.05 -3.87
C ASP A 3 9.70 -10.60 -3.56
N ARG A 4 9.27 -9.87 -4.60
CA ARG A 4 9.04 -8.44 -4.50
C ARG A 4 7.72 -8.22 -3.78
N ARG A 5 7.78 -8.16 -2.45
CA ARG A 5 6.62 -8.03 -1.59
C ARG A 5 5.98 -6.66 -1.70
N VAL A 6 4.65 -6.66 -1.80
CA VAL A 6 3.80 -5.49 -1.96
C VAL A 6 2.78 -5.46 -0.84
N VAL A 7 2.70 -4.33 -0.14
CA VAL A 7 1.61 -4.05 0.81
C VAL A 7 0.50 -3.31 0.08
N VAL A 8 -0.74 -3.79 0.22
CA VAL A 8 -1.93 -3.15 -0.36
C VAL A 8 -2.90 -2.80 0.75
N GLY A 9 -3.31 -1.54 0.81
CA GLY A 9 -4.31 -1.06 1.77
C GLY A 9 -5.09 0.12 1.23
N SER A 10 -6.26 0.37 1.81
CA SER A 10 -7.09 1.52 1.49
C SER A 10 -7.26 2.43 2.71
N THR A 11 -7.19 3.73 2.49
CA THR A 11 -7.58 4.74 3.48
C THR A 11 -9.07 5.08 3.41
N ALA A 12 -9.74 4.68 2.34
CA ALA A 12 -11.17 4.89 2.17
C ALA A 12 -11.97 4.03 3.15
N THR A 13 -13.07 4.59 3.66
CA THR A 13 -13.96 3.96 4.64
C THR A 13 -15.32 3.57 4.04
N ASP A 14 -15.52 3.77 2.73
CA ASP A 14 -16.77 3.39 2.08
C ASP A 14 -16.85 1.87 1.85
N GLU A 15 -18.07 1.36 1.68
CA GLU A 15 -18.33 -0.09 1.55
C GLU A 15 -17.56 -0.73 0.37
N GLY A 16 -17.23 0.03 -0.68
CA GLY A 16 -16.48 -0.46 -1.83
C GLY A 16 -14.96 -0.49 -1.65
N ALA A 17 -14.44 0.09 -0.57
CA ALA A 17 -12.99 0.19 -0.35
C ALA A 17 -12.33 -1.18 -0.17
N SER A 18 -13.01 -2.10 0.53
CA SER A 18 -12.54 -3.48 0.72
C SER A 18 -12.42 -4.22 -0.61
N ASP A 19 -13.46 -4.15 -1.45
CA ASP A 19 -13.49 -4.85 -2.73
C ASP A 19 -12.43 -4.31 -3.69
N ARG A 20 -12.22 -2.99 -3.70
CA ARG A 20 -11.18 -2.33 -4.50
C ARG A 20 -9.78 -2.74 -4.03
N ALA A 21 -9.53 -2.77 -2.72
CA ALA A 21 -8.27 -3.23 -2.15
C ALA A 21 -8.01 -4.72 -2.47
N ALA A 22 -9.03 -5.57 -2.36
CA ALA A 22 -8.93 -6.99 -2.72
C ALA A 22 -8.68 -7.19 -4.22
N ALA A 23 -9.33 -6.40 -5.08
CA ALA A 23 -9.13 -6.44 -6.53
C ALA A 23 -7.70 -6.02 -6.91
N GLU A 24 -7.16 -4.97 -6.29
CA GLU A 24 -5.78 -4.54 -6.51
C GLU A 24 -4.79 -5.59 -6.01
N ALA A 25 -5.00 -6.13 -4.81
CA ALA A 25 -4.19 -7.22 -4.29
C ALA A 25 -4.19 -8.44 -5.22
N ARG A 26 -5.34 -8.78 -5.80
CA ARG A 26 -5.44 -9.85 -6.79
C ARG A 26 -4.65 -9.54 -8.05
N ARG A 27 -4.76 -8.32 -8.61
CA ARG A 27 -3.98 -7.90 -9.78
C ARG A 27 -2.47 -8.04 -9.55
N ARG A 28 -1.97 -7.66 -8.36
CA ARG A 28 -0.56 -7.81 -8.01
C ARG A 28 -0.13 -9.28 -7.89
N ARG A 29 -0.96 -10.12 -7.27
CA ARG A 29 -0.72 -11.57 -7.21
C ARG A 29 -0.70 -12.20 -8.61
N ASP A 30 -1.64 -11.82 -9.46
CA ASP A 30 -1.71 -12.30 -10.85
C ASP A 30 -0.47 -11.85 -11.67
N ALA A 31 0.15 -10.73 -11.30
CA ALA A 31 1.43 -10.28 -11.84
C ALA A 31 2.66 -10.99 -11.23
N GLY A 32 2.46 -11.98 -10.35
CA GLY A 32 3.51 -12.76 -9.71
C GLY A 32 4.18 -12.06 -8.52
N GLN A 33 3.56 -11.03 -7.94
CA GLN A 33 4.07 -10.37 -6.73
C GLN A 33 3.56 -11.07 -5.46
N GLU A 34 4.37 -11.07 -4.40
CA GLU A 34 3.92 -11.46 -3.06
C GLU A 34 3.11 -10.31 -2.44
N VAL A 35 1.90 -10.57 -1.97
CA VAL A 35 0.97 -9.49 -1.55
C VAL A 35 0.47 -9.66 -0.14
N VAL A 36 0.71 -8.63 0.67
CA VAL A 36 0.13 -8.44 2.00
C VAL A 36 -1.05 -7.47 1.87
N LEU A 37 -2.26 -7.96 2.09
CA LEU A 37 -3.48 -7.16 2.05
C LEU A 37 -3.87 -6.75 3.47
N LEU A 38 -3.90 -5.45 3.76
CA LEU A 38 -4.23 -4.91 5.08
C LEU A 38 -5.71 -4.55 5.25
N GLY A 39 -6.45 -4.37 4.14
CA GLY A 39 -7.87 -4.00 4.16
C GLY A 39 -8.11 -2.51 3.88
N HIS A 40 -9.10 -1.93 4.57
CA HIS A 40 -9.60 -0.56 4.34
C HIS A 40 -9.77 0.22 5.65
N GLY A 41 -10.00 1.54 5.55
CA GLY A 41 -10.13 2.44 6.71
C GLY A 41 -8.84 2.62 7.50
N LEU A 42 -7.69 2.39 6.87
CA LEU A 42 -6.37 2.53 7.48
C LEU A 42 -5.93 3.99 7.43
N ASP A 43 -5.15 4.43 8.41
CA ASP A 43 -4.39 5.67 8.26
C ASP A 43 -3.08 5.44 7.47
N VAL A 44 -2.50 6.54 7.00
CA VAL A 44 -1.26 6.52 6.21
C VAL A 44 -0.08 5.98 7.04
N GLU A 45 -0.04 6.29 8.33
CA GLU A 45 1.03 5.88 9.24
C GLU A 45 1.07 4.36 9.45
N HIS A 46 -0.10 3.74 9.60
CA HIS A 46 -0.26 2.30 9.73
C HIS A 46 0.17 1.58 8.45
N LEU A 47 -0.23 2.11 7.29
CA LEU A 47 0.19 1.61 5.97
C LEU A 47 1.72 1.66 5.82
N ALA A 48 2.34 2.77 6.22
CA ALA A 48 3.79 2.93 6.16
C ALA A 48 4.52 1.97 7.10
N ARG A 49 4.06 1.86 8.35
CA ARG A 49 4.62 0.92 9.33
C ARG A 49 4.51 -0.52 8.87
N ALA A 50 3.37 -0.90 8.29
CA ALA A 50 3.19 -2.24 7.75
C ALA A 50 4.12 -2.50 6.57
N ALA A 51 4.30 -1.55 5.65
CA ALA A 51 5.27 -1.68 4.56
C ALA A 51 6.70 -1.92 5.07
N VAL A 52 7.10 -1.20 6.12
CA VAL A 52 8.41 -1.39 6.77
C VAL A 52 8.50 -2.73 7.50
N ALA A 53 7.49 -3.09 8.28
CA ALA A 53 7.48 -4.33 9.07
C ALA A 53 7.50 -5.59 8.18
N GLU A 54 6.87 -5.51 7.02
CA GLU A 54 6.82 -6.60 6.04
C GLU A 54 8.05 -6.65 5.12
N ASP A 55 8.99 -5.71 5.25
CA ASP A 55 10.12 -5.51 4.32
C ASP A 55 9.64 -5.39 2.85
N ALA A 56 8.57 -4.63 2.65
CA ALA A 56 7.94 -4.48 1.35
C ALA A 56 8.76 -3.57 0.44
N ALA A 57 8.98 -4.02 -0.80
CA ALA A 57 9.60 -3.20 -1.83
C ALA A 57 8.63 -2.12 -2.36
N GLU A 58 7.34 -2.29 -2.13
CA GLU A 58 6.28 -1.45 -2.66
C GLU A 58 5.08 -1.37 -1.70
N VAL A 59 4.45 -0.21 -1.65
CA VAL A 59 3.17 0.01 -0.97
C VAL A 59 2.17 0.64 -1.93
N VAL A 60 0.97 0.08 -1.96
CA VAL A 60 -0.16 0.54 -2.76
C VAL A 60 -1.22 1.08 -1.83
N VAL A 61 -1.51 2.37 -1.98
CA VAL A 61 -2.58 3.03 -1.24
C VAL A 61 -3.76 3.33 -2.17
N LEU A 62 -4.92 2.78 -1.82
CA LEU A 62 -6.20 3.12 -2.43
C LEU A 62 -6.84 4.24 -1.62
N GLY A 63 -6.71 5.46 -2.10
CA GLY A 63 -7.19 6.66 -1.42
C GLY A 63 -7.13 7.87 -2.34
N SER A 64 -6.99 9.05 -1.75
CA SER A 64 -6.68 10.30 -2.44
C SER A 64 -5.19 10.37 -2.81
N ALA A 65 -4.86 11.19 -3.81
CA ALA A 65 -3.47 11.47 -4.17
C ALA A 65 -2.70 12.13 -3.00
N ALA A 66 -3.37 12.96 -2.18
CA ALA A 66 -2.78 13.62 -1.03
C ALA A 66 -2.31 12.63 0.04
N GLU A 67 -3.04 11.53 0.25
CA GLU A 67 -2.62 10.46 1.16
C GLU A 67 -1.41 9.71 0.63
N ALA A 68 -1.33 9.48 -0.69
CA ALA A 68 -0.16 8.90 -1.31
C ALA A 68 1.09 9.80 -1.17
N ASP A 69 0.93 11.12 -1.31
CA ASP A 69 2.02 12.07 -1.09
C ASP A 69 2.44 12.15 0.38
N THR A 70 1.47 12.07 1.29
CA THR A 70 1.73 11.99 2.74
C THR A 70 2.52 10.71 3.07
N LEU A 71 2.16 9.58 2.46
CA LEU A 71 2.86 8.30 2.63
C LEU A 71 4.30 8.37 2.13
N ARG A 72 4.52 9.00 0.96
CA ARG A 72 5.88 9.24 0.42
C ARG A 72 6.71 10.10 1.35
N ALA A 73 6.14 11.19 1.85
CA ALA A 73 6.82 12.09 2.78
C ALA A 73 7.21 11.36 4.08
N TRP A 74 6.28 10.58 4.64
CA TRP A 74 6.52 9.79 5.85
C TRP A 74 7.67 8.79 5.66
N LEU A 75 7.67 8.04 4.57
CA LEU A 75 8.72 7.06 4.27
C LEU A 75 10.09 7.72 4.04
N ALA A 76 10.12 8.89 3.39
CA ALA A 76 11.35 9.66 3.20
C ALA A 76 11.91 10.19 4.52
N GLU A 77 11.05 10.72 5.39
CA GLU A 77 11.43 11.24 6.71
C GLU A 77 12.02 10.15 7.60
N HIS A 78 11.49 8.92 7.51
CA HIS A 78 11.94 7.78 8.31
C HIS A 78 13.08 6.97 7.64
N ALA A 79 13.70 7.50 6.59
CA ALA A 79 14.82 6.89 5.87
C ALA A 79 14.51 5.51 5.24
N PHE A 80 13.29 5.33 4.71
CA PHE A 80 12.89 4.17 3.89
C PHE A 80 12.66 4.53 2.41
N PRO A 81 13.63 5.17 1.71
CA PRO A 81 13.45 5.59 0.32
C PRO A 81 13.38 4.41 -0.67
N GLY A 82 13.70 3.19 -0.23
CA GLY A 82 13.63 1.98 -1.07
C GLY A 82 12.21 1.49 -1.32
N VAL A 83 11.22 1.94 -0.53
CA VAL A 83 9.81 1.55 -0.67
C VAL A 83 9.14 2.44 -1.72
N SER A 84 8.70 1.84 -2.82
CA SER A 84 7.97 2.58 -3.87
C SER A 84 6.50 2.76 -3.49
N VAL A 85 5.98 3.98 -3.57
CA VAL A 85 4.57 4.29 -3.26
C VAL A 85 3.74 4.43 -4.52
N HIS A 86 2.75 3.57 -4.66
CA HIS A 86 1.80 3.58 -5.77
C HIS A 86 0.42 4.01 -5.28
N HIS A 87 -0.17 4.96 -6.00
CA HIS A 87 -1.55 5.38 -5.78
C HIS A 87 -2.44 4.66 -6.79
N ALA A 88 -3.48 4.00 -6.29
CA ALA A 88 -4.55 3.47 -7.12
C ALA A 88 -5.82 4.29 -6.84
N PRO A 89 -6.48 4.84 -7.88
CA PRO A 89 -7.68 5.64 -7.70
C PRO A 89 -8.81 4.80 -7.12
N VAL A 90 -9.59 5.46 -6.26
CA VAL A 90 -10.77 4.91 -5.59
C VAL A 90 -12.01 4.97 -6.49
#